data_AF-B6H9E9-F1
#
_entry.id   AF-B6H9E9-F1
#
_cell.length_a   1.000
_cell.length_b   1.000
_cell.length_c   1.000
_cell.angle_alpha   90.00
_cell.angle_beta   90.00
_cell.angle_gamma   90.00
#
_symmetry.space_group_name_H-M   'P 1'
#
loop_
_entity.id
_entity.type
_entity.pdbx_description
1 polymer ?
#
loop_
_entity_poly.entity_id
_entity_poly.type
_entity_poly.pdbx_seq_one_letter_code
_entity_poly.pdbx_strand_id
1 'polypeptide(L)'
;RVALPDLKSALEKAVKARGETYSQITAFVCYWDDDDARAQEDGETFSHMMADLFGVASQTFVMKHENPFPGWDLGDRLHQEVSSKHRICKPTLFFFFYAGHGIINQEEKICSMVHHRS
;
A
#
# COMPACT_ATOMS: atom_id res chain seq x y z
N ARG A 1 -1.88 14.96 -7.36
CA ARG A 1 -0.54 14.88 -6.71
C ARG A 1 -0.69 15.43 -5.31
N VAL A 2 -0.48 14.60 -4.28
CA VAL A 2 -0.39 15.10 -2.89
C VAL A 2 0.97 15.77 -2.74
N ALA A 3 1.01 16.99 -2.20
CA ALA A 3 2.28 17.67 -1.97
C ALA A 3 3.05 16.96 -0.86
N LEU A 4 4.38 16.85 -1.00
CA LEU A 4 5.25 16.20 -0.02
C LEU A 4 5.00 16.64 1.45
N PRO A 5 4.73 17.93 1.74
CA PRO A 5 4.41 18.38 3.10
C PRO A 5 3.10 17.80 3.64
N ASP A 6 2.09 17.64 2.79
CA ASP A 6 0.78 17.08 3.17
C ASP A 6 0.90 15.58 3.42
N LEU A 7 1.68 14.88 2.59
CA LEU A 7 2.01 13.48 2.80
C LEU A 7 2.75 13.28 4.12
N LYS A 8 3.77 14.11 4.38
CA LYS A 8 4.53 14.09 5.64
C LYS A 8 3.62 14.34 6.84
N SER A 9 2.75 15.35 6.79
CA SER A 9 1.80 15.68 7.87
C SER A 9 0.79 14.55 8.12
N ALA A 10 0.27 13.92 7.07
CA ALA A 10 -0.63 12.78 7.18
C ALA A 10 0.08 11.56 7.82
N LEU A 11 1.32 11.29 7.40
CA LEU A 11 2.15 10.22 7.95
C LEU A 11 2.53 10.50 9.41
N GLU A 12 2.91 11.72 9.74
CA GLU A 12 3.21 12.15 11.11
C GLU A 12 1.98 12.02 12.02
N LYS A 13 0.78 12.36 11.55
CA LYS A 13 -0.47 12.12 12.31
C LYS A 13 -0.73 10.64 12.54
N ALA A 14 -0.57 9.80 11.51
CA ALA A 14 -0.72 8.35 11.62
C ALA A 14 0.31 7.76 12.61
N VAL A 15 1.53 8.30 12.61
CA VAL A 15 2.62 7.91 13.51
C VAL A 15 2.45 8.48 14.91
N LYS A 16 1.80 9.61 15.10
CA LYS A 16 1.48 10.11 16.44
C LYS A 16 0.36 9.29 17.09
N ALA A 17 -0.59 8.78 16.29
CA ALA A 17 -1.58 7.80 16.74
C ALA A 17 -0.98 6.40 17.05
N ARG A 18 0.24 6.12 16.55
CA ARG A 18 1.00 4.88 16.75
C ARG A 18 1.29 4.54 18.20
N GLY A 19 1.45 5.55 19.06
CA GLY A 19 1.79 5.33 20.47
C GLY A 19 0.68 4.64 21.26
N GLU A 20 -0.57 4.76 20.82
CA GLU A 20 -1.74 4.31 21.59
C GLU A 20 -2.68 3.36 20.82
N THR A 21 -2.68 3.37 19.49
CA THR A 21 -3.77 2.74 18.70
C THR A 21 -3.37 1.54 17.85
N TYR A 22 -2.16 1.46 17.28
CA TYR A 22 -1.77 0.39 16.35
C TYR A 22 -0.50 -0.33 16.78
N SER A 23 -0.59 -1.65 16.94
CA SER A 23 0.53 -2.49 17.38
C SER A 23 1.21 -3.23 16.24
N GLN A 24 0.64 -3.18 15.03
CA GLN A 24 1.21 -3.72 13.82
C GLN A 24 1.07 -2.71 12.69
N ILE A 25 2.17 -2.44 11.99
CA ILE A 25 2.17 -1.54 10.82
C ILE A 25 2.89 -2.28 9.71
N THR A 26 2.24 -2.38 8.56
CA THR A 26 2.83 -3.00 7.36
C THR A 26 2.69 -2.03 6.21
N ALA A 27 3.78 -1.79 5.48
CA ALA A 27 3.76 -1.00 4.25
C ALA A 27 3.90 -1.90 3.04
N PHE A 28 3.12 -1.61 2.00
CA PHE A 28 3.18 -2.26 0.70
C PHE A 28 3.56 -1.23 -0.35
N VAL A 29 4.49 -1.61 -1.21
CA VAL A 29 4.91 -0.84 -2.37
C VAL A 29 4.64 -1.69 -3.59
N CYS A 30 3.96 -1.17 -4.59
CA CYS A 30 3.82 -1.82 -5.87
C CYS A 30 4.09 -0.89 -7.05
N TYR A 31 4.70 -1.45 -8.08
CA TYR A 31 4.98 -0.78 -9.35
C TYR A 31 5.15 -1.83 -10.46
N TRP A 32 5.09 -1.40 -11.71
CA TRP A 32 5.35 -2.26 -12.86
C TRP A 32 6.83 -2.37 -13.17
N ASP A 33 7.29 -3.53 -13.63
CA ASP A 33 8.69 -3.74 -14.02
C ASP A 33 9.10 -2.98 -15.29
N ASP A 34 8.19 -2.81 -16.24
CA ASP A 34 8.38 -2.09 -17.50
C ASP A 34 7.88 -0.63 -17.42
N ASP A 35 7.94 -0.02 -16.23
CA ASP A 35 7.50 1.36 -16.06
C ASP A 35 8.61 2.37 -16.38
N ASP A 36 8.37 3.23 -17.37
CA ASP A 36 9.27 4.34 -17.73
C ASP A 36 9.11 5.57 -16.81
N ALA A 37 8.14 5.55 -15.89
CA ALA A 37 7.87 6.65 -14.96
C ALA A 37 8.80 6.69 -13.73
N ARG A 38 9.94 5.98 -13.75
CA ARG A 38 10.87 5.82 -12.61
C ARG A 38 10.18 5.23 -11.36
N ALA A 39 9.16 4.41 -11.56
CA ALA A 39 8.32 3.88 -10.50
C ALA A 39 9.10 3.03 -9.47
N GLN A 40 10.15 2.34 -9.91
CA GLN A 40 11.08 1.66 -9.01
C GLN A 40 11.73 2.63 -8.02
N GLU A 41 12.27 3.75 -8.50
CA GLU A 41 12.96 4.73 -7.67
C GLU A 41 12.01 5.39 -6.66
N ASP A 42 10.78 5.68 -7.09
CA ASP A 42 9.72 6.19 -6.20
C ASP A 42 9.37 5.16 -5.11
N GLY A 43 9.29 3.88 -5.49
CA GLY A 43 9.05 2.77 -4.55
C GLY A 43 10.18 2.57 -3.54
N GLU A 44 11.44 2.66 -3.98
CA GLU A 44 12.63 2.62 -3.11
C GLU A 44 12.67 3.84 -2.18
N THR A 45 12.39 5.03 -2.70
CA THR A 45 12.32 6.26 -1.91
C THR A 45 11.26 6.16 -0.82
N PHE A 46 10.06 5.68 -1.16
CA PHE A 46 9.01 5.45 -0.19
C PHE A 46 9.42 4.41 0.86
N SER A 47 10.07 3.32 0.45
CA SER A 47 10.54 2.27 1.36
C SER A 47 11.56 2.79 2.37
N HIS A 48 12.56 3.55 1.92
CA HIS A 48 13.53 4.20 2.80
C HIS A 48 12.85 5.20 3.74
N MET A 49 11.94 6.02 3.23
CA MET A 49 11.17 6.96 4.06
C MET A 49 10.40 6.23 5.17
N MET A 50 9.75 5.09 4.86
CA MET A 50 9.02 4.30 5.85
C MET A 50 9.94 3.69 6.92
N ALA A 51 11.11 3.21 6.51
CA ALA A 51 12.10 2.66 7.42
C ALA A 51 12.71 3.76 8.31
N ASP A 52 13.20 4.85 7.72
CA ASP A 52 14.00 5.86 8.42
C ASP A 52 13.16 6.77 9.31
N LEU A 53 11.99 7.22 8.83
CA LEU A 53 11.14 8.15 9.58
C LEU A 53 10.21 7.43 10.55
N PHE A 54 9.79 6.21 10.20
CA PHE A 54 8.73 5.52 10.92
C PHE A 54 9.18 4.16 11.48
N GLY A 55 10.36 3.64 11.16
CA GLY A 55 10.79 2.32 11.62
C GLY A 55 9.86 1.21 11.14
N VAL A 56 9.27 1.37 9.95
CA VAL A 56 8.32 0.42 9.35
C VAL A 56 8.96 -0.18 8.11
N ALA A 57 9.09 -1.50 8.08
CA ALA A 57 9.52 -2.20 6.88
C ALA A 57 8.41 -2.21 5.82
N SER A 58 8.78 -1.99 4.56
CA SER A 58 7.91 -2.15 3.41
C SER A 58 8.14 -3.49 2.72
N GLN A 59 7.07 -4.03 2.15
CA GLN A 59 7.12 -5.14 1.22
C GLN A 59 6.90 -4.61 -0.19
N THR A 60 7.86 -4.87 -1.07
CA THR A 60 7.78 -4.45 -2.46
C THR A 60 7.25 -5.58 -3.34
N PHE A 61 6.25 -5.27 -4.15
CA PHE A 61 5.68 -6.15 -5.16
C PHE A 61 5.83 -5.53 -6.54
N VAL A 62 6.69 -6.14 -7.34
CA VAL A 62 6.88 -5.74 -8.74
C VAL A 62 5.90 -6.52 -9.60
N MET A 63 4.96 -5.80 -10.21
CA MET A 63 4.02 -6.35 -11.18
C MET A 63 4.77 -6.58 -12.49
N LYS A 64 4.86 -7.85 -12.91
CA LYS A 64 5.52 -8.21 -14.16
C LYS A 64 4.58 -7.98 -15.34
N HIS A 65 5.03 -7.26 -16.36
CA HIS A 65 4.27 -7.04 -17.60
C HIS A 65 3.98 -8.36 -18.35
N GLU A 66 4.83 -9.37 -18.20
CA GLU A 66 4.64 -10.71 -18.77
C GLU A 66 3.51 -11.51 -18.10
N ASN A 67 3.11 -11.10 -16.89
CA ASN A 67 2.05 -11.78 -16.15
C ASN A 67 0.69 -11.34 -16.72
N PRO A 68 -0.17 -12.27 -17.16
CA PRO A 68 -1.51 -11.93 -17.65
C PRO A 68 -2.47 -11.46 -16.54
N PHE A 69 -2.20 -11.79 -15.28
CA PHE A 69 -3.08 -11.46 -14.14
C PHE A 69 -2.32 -10.87 -12.93
N PRO A 70 -1.52 -9.80 -13.10
CA PRO A 70 -0.67 -9.27 -12.03
C PRO A 70 -1.48 -8.67 -10.87
N GLY A 71 -2.70 -8.20 -11.15
CA GLY A 71 -3.64 -7.75 -10.12
C GLY A 71 -4.16 -8.88 -9.23
N TRP A 72 -4.24 -10.11 -9.74
CA TRP A 72 -4.67 -11.26 -8.94
C TRP A 72 -3.57 -11.66 -7.97
N ASP A 73 -2.32 -11.76 -8.44
CA ASP A 73 -1.17 -12.05 -7.58
C ASP A 73 -0.97 -11.00 -6.49
N LEU A 74 -1.17 -9.72 -6.84
CA LEU A 74 -1.17 -8.63 -5.87
C LEU A 74 -2.29 -8.80 -4.84
N GLY A 75 -3.51 -9.09 -5.30
CA GLY A 75 -4.67 -9.34 -4.46
C GLY A 75 -4.45 -10.49 -3.47
N ASP A 76 -3.91 -11.61 -3.96
CA ASP A 76 -3.61 -12.79 -3.14
C ASP A 76 -2.56 -12.48 -2.07
N ARG A 77 -1.50 -11.74 -2.41
CA ARG A 77 -0.48 -11.32 -1.43
C ARG A 77 -1.05 -10.40 -0.36
N LEU A 78 -1.81 -9.38 -0.77
CA LEU A 78 -2.48 -8.49 0.19
C LEU A 78 -3.43 -9.27 1.09
N HIS A 79 -4.21 -10.19 0.52
CA HIS A 79 -5.14 -11.03 1.27
C HIS A 79 -4.41 -11.92 2.28
N GLN A 80 -3.30 -12.54 1.89
CA GLN A 80 -2.48 -13.37 2.77
C GLN A 80 -1.93 -12.56 3.94
N GLU A 81 -1.41 -11.36 3.68
CA GLU A 81 -0.87 -10.50 4.73
C GLU A 81 -1.95 -10.02 5.69
N VAL A 82 -3.05 -9.47 5.18
CA VAL A 82 -4.19 -9.04 6.00
C VAL A 82 -4.71 -10.21 6.84
N SER A 83 -4.86 -11.39 6.25
CA SER A 83 -5.32 -12.59 6.96
C SER A 83 -4.35 -13.06 8.03
N SER A 84 -3.05 -12.98 7.78
CA SER A 84 -2.01 -13.36 8.76
C SER A 84 -2.04 -12.47 10.00
N LYS A 85 -2.27 -11.15 9.81
CA LYS A 85 -2.32 -10.17 10.91
C LYS A 85 -3.68 -10.15 11.61
N HIS A 86 -4.77 -10.39 10.88
CA HIS A 86 -6.10 -10.47 11.47
C HIS A 86 -6.20 -11.56 12.56
N ARG A 87 -5.51 -12.68 12.37
CA ARG A 87 -5.42 -13.77 13.36
C ARG A 87 -4.81 -13.36 14.70
N ILE A 88 -4.05 -12.26 14.74
CA ILE A 88 -3.32 -11.79 15.93
C ILE A 88 -4.22 -10.88 16.80
N CYS A 89 -5.44 -10.53 16.33
CA CYS A 89 -6.42 -9.68 17.04
C CYS A 89 -5.82 -8.39 17.61
N LYS A 90 -4.84 -7.84 16.89
CA LYS A 90 -4.14 -6.62 17.25
C LYS A 90 -4.52 -5.51 16.28
N PRO A 91 -4.75 -4.28 16.77
CA PRO A 91 -4.97 -3.14 15.90
C PRO A 91 -3.81 -3.00 14.90
N THR A 92 -4.14 -3.09 13.60
CA THR A 92 -3.17 -3.14 12.51
C THR A 92 -3.44 -2.02 11.52
N LEU A 93 -2.37 -1.32 11.11
CA LEU A 93 -2.39 -0.29 10.09
C LEU A 93 -1.65 -0.78 8.84
N PHE A 94 -2.27 -0.63 7.68
CA PHE A 94 -1.68 -0.96 6.39
C PHE A 94 -1.47 0.30 5.57
N PHE A 95 -0.25 0.49 5.08
CA PHE A 95 0.07 1.49 4.07
C PHE A 95 0.18 0.81 2.72
N PHE A 96 -0.43 1.39 1.69
CA PHE A 96 -0.35 0.90 0.32
C PHE A 96 0.09 2.04 -0.58
N PHE A 97 1.22 1.86 -1.26
CA PHE A 97 1.80 2.82 -2.17
C PHE A 97 1.93 2.17 -3.56
N TYR A 98 1.31 2.79 -4.55
CA TYR A 98 1.45 2.42 -5.96
C TYR A 98 2.19 3.53 -6.69
N ALA A 99 3.25 3.15 -7.41
CA ALA A 99 3.93 4.03 -8.36
C ALA A 99 3.73 3.48 -9.77
N GLY A 100 3.29 4.36 -10.67
CA GLY A 100 3.24 4.08 -12.09
C GLY A 100 2.12 4.81 -12.83
N HIS A 101 1.96 4.48 -14.11
CA HIS A 101 0.92 5.08 -14.94
C HIS A 101 -0.48 4.67 -14.46
N GLY A 102 -1.34 5.67 -14.29
CA GLY A 102 -2.76 5.47 -14.00
C GLY A 102 -3.56 5.64 -15.28
N ILE A 103 -4.27 4.60 -15.71
CA ILE A 103 -5.27 4.74 -16.77
C ILE A 103 -6.61 5.06 -16.09
N ILE A 104 -7.16 6.24 -16.36
CA ILE A 104 -8.53 6.56 -15.96
C ILE A 104 -9.45 5.88 -16.96
N ASN A 105 -9.89 4.65 -16.65
CA ASN A 105 -10.97 4.03 -17.38
C ASN A 105 -12.26 4.81 -17.05
N GLN A 106 -12.86 5.46 -18.04
CA GLN A 106 -14.11 6.22 -17.90
C GLN A 106 -15.36 5.34 -17.71
N GLU A 107 -15.20 4.05 -17.43
CA GLU A 107 -16.31 3.15 -17.12
C GLU A 107 -16.42 2.94 -15.60
N GLU A 108 -17.54 3.43 -15.05
CA GLU A 108 -17.85 3.50 -13.63
C GLU A 108 -18.07 2.14 -12.94
N LYS A 109 -18.11 2.20 -11.59
CA LYS A 109 -18.87 1.35 -10.65
C LYS A 109 -18.35 -0.06 -10.35
N ILE A 110 -17.28 -0.17 -9.56
CA ILE A 110 -17.19 -1.26 -8.57
C ILE A 110 -16.61 -0.71 -7.26
N CYS A 111 -17.47 -0.08 -6.46
CA CYS A 111 -17.30 0.01 -5.02
C CYS A 111 -18.68 -0.05 -4.36
N SER A 112 -19.42 -1.12 -4.63
CA SER A 112 -20.54 -1.49 -3.78
C SER A 112 -19.97 -2.25 -2.58
N MET A 113 -19.96 -1.56 -1.44
CA MET A 113 -19.82 -2.18 -0.13
C MET A 113 -20.85 -3.31 -0.01
N VAL A 114 -20.41 -4.56 -0.01
CA VAL A 114 -21.22 -5.67 0.48
C VAL A 114 -21.28 -5.53 1.99
N HIS A 115 -22.26 -4.76 2.46
CA HIS A 115 -22.68 -4.78 3.85
C HIS A 115 -23.62 -5.97 4.02
N HIS A 116 -23.07 -7.18 4.19
CA HIS A 116 -23.87 -8.30 4.67
C HIS A 116 -23.97 -8.19 6.20
N ARG A 117 -25.03 -7.51 6.65
CA ARG A 117 -25.64 -7.79 7.95
C ARG A 117 -26.83 -8.71 7.71
N SER A 118 -26.75 -9.94 8.20
CA SER A 118 -27.86 -10.75 8.72
C SER A 118 -27.25 -11.87 9.53
#